data_AF-A0A7V1BEP6-F1
#
_entry.id   AF-A0A7V1BEP6-F1
#
_cell.length_a   1.000
_cell.length_b   1.000
_cell.length_c   1.000
_cell.angle_alpha   90.00
_cell.angle_beta   90.00
_cell.angle_gamma   90.00
#
_symmetry.space_group_name_H-M   'P 1'
#
loop_
_entity.id
_entity.type
_entity.pdbx_description
1 polymer ?
#
loop_
_entity_poly.entity_id
_entity_poly.type
_entity_poly.pdbx_seq_one_letter_code
_entity_poly.pdbx_strand_id
1 'polypeptide(L)'
;MTLIQKIALGYFVVLMGAASLNYIPGLTDDEGLAFGIFALDIFDDALHVASALWALAAALTSPRASKIFLVIFGTLYLGDGVIGIFTGYGYLDLGIFTNGSDGFSFSLFRVLANLPHIALGGVALGAGLKLGRGL
;
A
#
# COMPACT_ATOMS: atom_id res chain seq x y z
N MET A 1 6.44 23.18 0.35
CA MET A 1 6.04 21.89 0.96
C MET A 1 7.11 21.42 1.93
N THR A 2 6.72 21.04 3.14
CA THR A 2 7.60 20.40 4.13
C THR A 2 8.05 19.01 3.67
N LEU A 3 9.06 18.42 4.34
CA LEU A 3 9.53 17.07 4.01
C LEU A 3 8.40 16.04 4.09
N ILE A 4 7.55 16.09 5.12
CA ILE A 4 6.44 15.15 5.29
C ILE A 4 5.38 15.27 4.18
N GLN A 5 5.13 16.49 3.68
CA GLN A 5 4.25 16.70 2.52
C GLN A 5 4.86 16.15 1.22
N LYS A 6 6.18 16.28 1.04
CA LYS A 6 6.88 15.69 -0.12
C LYS A 6 6.83 14.15 -0.07
N ILE A 7 6.96 13.56 1.12
CA ILE A 7 6.82 12.12 1.30
C ILE A 7 5.39 11.69 0.96
N ALA A 8 4.37 12.35 1.50
CA ALA A 8 2.97 12.06 1.16
C ALA A 8 2.70 12.20 -0.36
N LEU A 9 3.27 13.20 -1.02
CA LEU A 9 3.19 13.34 -2.47
C LEU A 9 3.88 12.18 -3.21
N GLY A 10 5.00 11.67 -2.68
CA GLY A 10 5.63 10.45 -3.18
C GLY A 10 4.70 9.24 -3.12
N TYR A 11 3.93 9.09 -2.03
CA TYR A 11 2.92 8.02 -1.92
C TYR A 11 1.81 8.15 -2.97
N PHE A 12 1.37 9.37 -3.29
CA PHE A 12 0.46 9.57 -4.42
C PHE A 12 1.03 9.00 -5.72
N VAL A 13 2.29 9.30 -6.04
CA VAL A 13 2.94 8.81 -7.26
C VAL A 13 3.06 7.27 -7.25
N VAL A 14 3.51 6.68 -6.15
CA VAL A 14 3.69 5.23 -6.05
C VAL A 14 2.35 4.49 -6.14
N LEU A 15 1.33 4.93 -5.40
CA LEU A 15 0.03 4.26 -5.36
C LEU A 15 -0.75 4.42 -6.67
N MET A 16 -0.74 5.62 -7.25
CA MET A 16 -1.35 5.84 -8.56
C MET A 16 -0.60 5.08 -9.64
N GLY A 17 0.73 5.02 -9.55
CA GLY A 17 1.58 4.22 -10.43
C GLY A 17 1.19 2.75 -10.37
N ALA A 18 1.11 2.16 -9.17
CA ALA A 18 0.71 0.77 -8.96
C ALA A 18 -0.66 0.45 -9.58
N ALA A 19 -1.69 1.24 -9.28
CA ALA A 19 -3.02 1.06 -9.88
C ALA A 19 -3.00 1.21 -11.41
N SER A 20 -2.14 2.08 -11.94
CA SER A 20 -2.05 2.31 -13.38
C SER A 20 -1.37 1.15 -14.14
N LEU A 21 -0.51 0.37 -13.49
CA LEU A 21 0.26 -0.70 -14.14
C LEU A 21 -0.65 -1.75 -14.81
N ASN A 22 -1.81 -2.04 -14.21
CA ASN A 22 -2.80 -2.97 -14.76
C ASN A 22 -3.39 -2.55 -16.11
N TYR A 23 -3.32 -1.27 -16.43
CA TYR A 23 -3.93 -0.71 -17.64
C TYR A 23 -2.90 -0.41 -18.73
N ILE A 24 -1.63 -0.77 -18.51
CA ILE A 24 -0.58 -0.62 -19.51
C ILE A 24 -0.50 -1.90 -20.35
N PRO A 25 -0.77 -1.84 -21.68
CA PRO A 25 -0.69 -3.01 -22.53
C PRO A 25 0.69 -3.69 -22.49
N GLY A 26 0.69 -5.02 -22.28
CA GLY A 26 1.91 -5.85 -22.28
C GLY A 26 2.64 -5.95 -20.94
N LEU A 27 2.10 -5.40 -19.85
CA LEU A 27 2.66 -5.56 -18.49
C LEU A 27 1.98 -6.65 -17.65
N THR A 28 0.76 -7.02 -18.01
CA THR A 28 0.05 -8.18 -17.46
C THR A 28 0.23 -9.39 -18.37
N ASP A 29 0.33 -10.58 -17.78
CA ASP A 29 0.33 -11.85 -18.52
C ASP A 29 -1.09 -12.27 -18.93
N ASP A 30 -1.19 -13.43 -19.58
CA ASP A 30 -2.45 -13.99 -20.10
C ASP A 30 -3.45 -14.30 -18.97
N GLU A 31 -2.95 -14.50 -17.74
CA GLU A 31 -3.71 -14.71 -16.52
C GLU A 31 -4.11 -13.39 -15.83
N GLY A 32 -3.67 -12.24 -16.36
CA GLY A 32 -3.96 -10.92 -15.81
C GLY A 32 -3.05 -10.49 -14.65
N LEU A 33 -1.93 -11.19 -14.42
CA LEU A 33 -0.99 -10.87 -13.35
C LEU A 33 0.09 -9.90 -13.86
N ALA A 34 0.25 -8.78 -13.17
CA ALA A 34 1.41 -7.91 -13.33
C ALA A 34 2.65 -8.60 -12.74
N PHE A 35 3.70 -8.70 -13.57
CA PHE A 35 4.96 -9.39 -13.23
C PHE A 35 4.78 -10.86 -12.80
N GLY A 36 3.67 -11.52 -13.15
CA GLY A 36 3.36 -12.89 -12.74
C GLY A 36 3.07 -13.07 -11.24
N ILE A 37 2.86 -11.98 -10.50
CA ILE A 37 2.70 -12.00 -9.04
C ILE A 37 1.45 -11.24 -8.58
N PHE A 38 1.11 -10.11 -9.22
CA PHE A 38 0.05 -9.23 -8.74
C PHE A 38 -1.15 -9.26 -9.68
N ALA A 39 -2.27 -9.84 -9.25
CA ALA A 39 -3.58 -9.50 -9.82
C ALA A 39 -4.18 -8.45 -8.89
N LEU A 40 -4.32 -7.22 -9.35
CA LEU A 40 -5.22 -6.29 -8.64
C LEU A 40 -6.55 -6.36 -9.35
N ASP A 41 -7.59 -6.68 -8.60
CA ASP A 41 -8.94 -6.57 -9.10
C ASP A 41 -9.41 -5.10 -9.03
N ILE A 42 -10.65 -4.87 -9.45
CA ILE A 42 -11.22 -3.51 -9.44
C ILE A 42 -11.31 -2.92 -8.01
N PHE A 43 -11.42 -3.78 -6.99
CA PHE A 43 -11.50 -3.34 -5.60
C PHE A 43 -10.13 -2.86 -5.12
N ASP A 44 -9.08 -3.63 -5.40
CA ASP A 44 -7.70 -3.25 -5.08
C ASP A 44 -7.29 -1.97 -5.82
N ASP A 45 -7.61 -1.86 -7.12
CA ASP A 45 -7.36 -0.64 -7.89
C ASP A 45 -8.07 0.57 -7.29
N ALA A 46 -9.35 0.43 -6.93
CA ALA A 46 -10.11 1.49 -6.30
C ALA A 46 -9.50 1.91 -4.95
N LEU A 47 -9.03 0.95 -4.15
CA LEU A 47 -8.38 1.23 -2.88
C LEU A 47 -7.05 1.96 -3.07
N HIS A 48 -6.24 1.57 -4.05
CA HIS A 48 -5.00 2.25 -4.41
C HIS A 48 -5.26 3.68 -4.89
N VAL A 49 -6.22 3.89 -5.80
CA VAL A 49 -6.59 5.20 -6.31
C VAL A 49 -7.13 6.10 -5.18
N ALA A 50 -8.04 5.58 -4.34
CA ALA A 50 -8.57 6.33 -3.20
C ALA A 50 -7.46 6.75 -2.23
N SER A 51 -6.54 5.82 -1.92
CA SER A 51 -5.39 6.09 -1.06
C SER A 51 -4.41 7.09 -1.68
N ALA A 52 -4.18 7.01 -3.00
CA ALA A 52 -3.35 7.96 -3.74
C ALA A 52 -3.95 9.37 -3.70
N LEU A 53 -5.24 9.51 -3.98
CA LEU A 53 -5.93 10.80 -3.93
C LEU A 53 -5.94 11.38 -2.51
N TRP A 54 -6.08 10.53 -1.48
CA TRP A 54 -5.93 10.97 -0.09
C TRP A 54 -4.50 11.47 0.20
N ALA A 55 -3.47 10.76 -0.27
CA ALA A 55 -2.08 11.17 -0.14
C ALA A 55 -1.82 12.53 -0.80
N LEU A 56 -2.35 12.73 -2.02
CA LEU A 56 -2.25 13.98 -2.76
C LEU A 56 -2.96 15.12 -2.01
N ALA A 57 -4.21 14.91 -1.58
CA ALA A 57 -4.97 15.90 -0.83
C ALA A 57 -4.25 16.28 0.47
N ALA A 58 -3.71 15.30 1.20
CA ALA A 58 -2.95 15.51 2.43
C ALA A 58 -1.65 16.30 2.18
N ALA A 59 -0.93 15.99 1.09
CA ALA A 59 0.29 16.68 0.69
C ALA A 59 0.03 18.15 0.35
N LEU A 60 -1.04 18.44 -0.38
CA LEU A 60 -1.42 19.80 -0.79
C LEU A 60 -2.03 20.62 0.35
N THR A 61 -2.69 19.99 1.31
CA THR A 61 -3.40 20.68 2.39
C THR A 61 -2.46 21.21 3.47
N SER A 62 -1.72 20.34 4.18
CA SER A 62 -0.85 20.79 5.27
C SER A 62 0.12 19.70 5.75
N PRO A 63 1.20 20.09 6.47
CA PRO A 63 2.09 19.14 7.14
C PRO A 63 1.34 18.19 8.10
N ARG A 64 0.35 18.71 8.85
CA ARG A 64 -0.44 17.91 9.80
C ARG A 64 -1.33 16.90 9.08
N ALA A 65 -1.96 17.28 7.97
CA ALA A 65 -2.74 16.36 7.16
C ALA A 65 -1.85 15.24 6.57
N SER A 66 -0.65 15.59 6.08
CA SER A 66 0.33 14.61 5.59
C SER A 66 0.78 13.64 6.68
N LYS A 67 1.01 14.12 7.91
CA LYS A 67 1.30 13.26 9.06
C LYS A 67 0.17 12.26 9.33
N ILE A 68 -1.08 12.74 9.35
CA ILE A 68 -2.25 11.89 9.60
C ILE A 68 -2.34 10.80 8.54
N PHE A 69 -2.22 11.15 7.26
CA PHE A 69 -2.17 10.19 6.16
C PHE A 69 -1.07 9.14 6.40
N LEU A 70 0.19 9.57 6.57
CA LEU A 70 1.32 8.65 6.68
C LEU A 70 1.22 7.71 7.89
N VAL A 71 0.69 8.17 9.03
CA VAL A 71 0.51 7.32 10.21
C VAL A 71 -0.62 6.32 10.00
N ILE A 72 -1.78 6.76 9.51
CA ILE A 72 -2.94 5.87 9.34
C ILE A 72 -2.68 4.88 8.21
N PHE A 73 -2.36 5.39 7.01
CA PHE A 73 -2.01 4.56 5.87
C PHE A 73 -0.86 3.62 6.24
N GLY A 74 0.22 4.14 6.82
CA GLY A 74 1.38 3.34 7.17
C GLY A 74 1.08 2.21 8.16
N THR A 75 0.24 2.47 9.17
CA THR A 75 -0.22 1.44 10.11
C THR A 75 -1.04 0.37 9.40
N LEU A 76 -2.00 0.79 8.56
CA LEU A 76 -2.88 -0.14 7.87
C LEU A 76 -2.11 -1.00 6.85
N TYR A 77 -1.27 -0.39 6.04
CA TYR A 77 -0.49 -1.09 5.02
C TYR A 77 0.55 -2.04 5.63
N LEU A 78 1.21 -1.62 6.73
CA LEU A 78 2.14 -2.50 7.44
C LEU A 78 1.41 -3.68 8.09
N GLY A 79 0.27 -3.41 8.74
CA GLY A 79 -0.55 -4.44 9.37
C GLY A 79 -1.02 -5.47 8.35
N ASP A 80 -1.45 -5.02 7.17
CA ASP A 80 -1.91 -5.86 6.08
C ASP A 80 -0.83 -6.84 5.61
N GLY A 81 0.37 -6.33 5.29
CA GLY A 81 1.49 -7.17 4.89
C GLY A 81 1.98 -8.11 5.99
N VAL A 82 1.93 -7.72 7.25
CA VAL A 82 2.23 -8.63 8.37
C VAL A 82 1.19 -9.73 8.46
N ILE A 83 -0.10 -9.41 8.41
CA ILE A 83 -1.17 -10.40 8.47
C ILE A 83 -1.09 -11.36 7.29
N GLY A 84 -0.81 -10.86 6.09
CA GLY A 84 -0.66 -11.70 4.89
C GLY A 84 0.46 -12.74 5.00
N ILE A 85 1.51 -12.52 5.81
CA ILE A 85 2.49 -13.57 6.14
C ILE A 85 1.86 -14.73 6.95
N PHE A 86 0.90 -14.44 7.83
CA PHE A 86 0.25 -15.42 8.71
C PHE A 86 -0.96 -16.12 8.09
N THR A 87 -1.66 -15.46 7.17
CA THR A 87 -2.95 -15.92 6.63
C THR A 87 -2.88 -16.23 5.14
N GLY A 88 -1.90 -15.65 4.45
CA GLY A 88 -1.81 -15.64 3.01
C GLY A 88 -2.65 -14.58 2.29
N TYR A 89 -3.52 -13.87 3.01
CA TYR A 89 -4.45 -12.88 2.47
C TYR A 89 -4.43 -11.60 3.29
N GLY A 90 -4.58 -10.47 2.63
CA GLY A 90 -4.71 -9.16 3.28
C GLY A 90 -6.10 -9.00 3.92
N TYR A 91 -6.23 -7.95 4.73
CA TYR A 91 -7.54 -7.45 5.16
C TYR A 91 -7.97 -6.20 4.42
N LEU A 92 -7.03 -5.50 3.78
CA LEU A 92 -7.32 -4.32 2.99
C LEU A 92 -8.08 -4.66 1.70
N ASP A 93 -7.76 -5.80 1.10
CA ASP A 93 -8.46 -6.44 -0.02
C ASP A 93 -9.69 -7.27 0.42
N LEU A 94 -10.00 -7.27 1.73
CA LEU A 94 -11.00 -8.13 2.37
C LEU A 94 -10.72 -9.64 2.26
N GLY A 95 -9.53 -10.05 1.82
CA GLY A 95 -9.17 -11.43 1.53
C GLY A 95 -9.27 -12.36 2.75
N ILE A 96 -8.96 -11.87 3.96
CA ILE A 96 -9.13 -12.64 5.21
C ILE A 96 -10.59 -13.01 5.51
N PHE A 97 -11.57 -12.32 4.91
CA PHE A 97 -12.99 -12.57 5.16
C PHE A 97 -13.62 -13.48 4.11
N THR A 98 -13.00 -13.58 2.93
CA THR A 98 -13.52 -14.32 1.78
C THR A 98 -12.79 -15.64 1.52
N ASN A 99 -11.56 -15.78 2.02
CA ASN A 99 -10.73 -16.97 1.82
C ASN A 99 -10.41 -17.69 3.14
N GLY A 100 -10.23 -19.01 3.06
CA GLY A 100 -9.67 -19.77 4.17
C GLY A 100 -8.18 -19.45 4.34
N SER A 101 -7.71 -19.31 5.58
CA SER A 101 -6.29 -19.04 5.85
C SER A 101 -5.39 -20.15 5.30
N ASP A 102 -4.36 -19.76 4.56
CA ASP A 102 -3.27 -20.64 4.09
C ASP A 102 -2.26 -20.96 5.20
N GLY A 103 -2.41 -20.33 6.37
CA GLY A 103 -1.49 -20.43 7.48
C GLY A 103 -0.19 -19.65 7.29
N PHE A 104 0.64 -19.71 8.33
CA PHE A 104 1.89 -18.96 8.41
C PHE A 104 2.95 -19.53 7.45
N SER A 105 3.60 -18.66 6.68
CA SER A 105 4.66 -19.07 5.76
C SER A 105 5.69 -17.96 5.52
N PHE A 106 6.97 -18.34 5.48
CA PHE A 106 8.08 -17.51 5.00
C PHE A 106 8.62 -18.00 3.65
N SER A 107 7.77 -18.62 2.81
CA SER A 107 8.18 -18.93 1.44
C SER A 107 8.59 -17.64 0.73
N LEU A 108 9.53 -17.76 -0.22
CA LEU A 108 10.00 -16.60 -0.99
C LEU A 108 8.82 -15.85 -1.62
N PHE A 109 7.88 -16.60 -2.21
CA PHE A 109 6.67 -16.02 -2.80
C PHE A 109 5.84 -15.26 -1.76
N ARG A 110 5.59 -15.85 -0.58
CA ARG A 110 4.80 -15.19 0.48
C ARG A 110 5.47 -13.90 0.95
N VAL A 111 6.79 -13.91 1.13
CA VAL A 111 7.53 -12.71 1.53
C VAL A 111 7.46 -11.64 0.44
N LEU A 112 7.69 -11.99 -0.83
CA LEU A 112 7.66 -11.03 -1.93
C LEU A 112 6.27 -10.43 -2.17
N ALA A 113 5.20 -11.22 -2.06
CA ALA A 113 3.82 -10.73 -2.18
C ALA A 113 3.46 -9.71 -1.09
N ASN A 114 4.00 -9.85 0.12
CA ASN A 114 3.75 -8.96 1.25
C ASN A 114 4.77 -7.83 1.40
N LEU A 115 5.88 -7.88 0.67
CA LEU A 115 6.98 -6.92 0.80
C LEU A 115 6.55 -5.49 0.46
N PRO A 116 5.74 -5.20 -0.59
CA PRO A 116 5.28 -3.85 -0.86
C PRO A 116 4.52 -3.24 0.33
N HIS A 117 3.62 -4.02 0.94
CA HIS A 117 2.83 -3.63 2.10
C HIS A 117 3.70 -3.32 3.32
N ILE A 118 4.65 -4.21 3.63
CA ILE A 118 5.57 -4.04 4.77
C ILE A 118 6.50 -2.84 4.54
N ALA A 119 7.09 -2.72 3.35
CA ALA A 119 8.05 -1.67 3.05
C ALA A 119 7.39 -0.29 3.01
N LEU A 120 6.31 -0.15 2.23
CA LEU A 120 5.57 1.11 2.13
C LEU A 120 4.88 1.47 3.44
N GLY A 121 4.31 0.49 4.14
CA GLY A 121 3.71 0.70 5.46
C GLY A 121 4.72 1.17 6.50
N GLY A 122 5.85 0.47 6.61
CA GLY A 122 6.92 0.79 7.55
C GLY A 122 7.56 2.15 7.30
N VAL A 123 7.82 2.50 6.03
CA VAL A 123 8.37 3.82 5.66
C VAL A 123 7.37 4.94 5.99
N ALA A 124 6.08 4.77 5.66
CA ALA A 124 5.06 5.78 5.93
C ALA A 124 4.91 6.01 7.43
N LEU A 125 4.72 4.94 8.20
CA LEU A 125 4.55 5.00 9.63
C LEU A 125 5.80 5.61 10.31
N GLY A 126 6.98 5.15 9.93
CA GLY A 126 8.25 5.67 10.43
C GLY A 126 8.43 7.16 10.15
N ALA A 127 8.13 7.61 8.92
CA ALA A 127 8.19 9.01 8.54
C ALA A 127 7.16 9.86 9.31
N GLY A 128 5.91 9.39 9.39
CA GLY A 128 4.83 10.07 10.12
C GLY A 128 5.15 10.28 11.60
N LEU A 129 5.67 9.23 12.26
CA LEU A 129 6.00 9.27 13.69
C LEU A 129 7.30 10.02 14.01
N LYS A 130 8.33 9.95 13.15
CA LYS A 130 9.63 10.59 13.42
C LYS A 130 9.73 12.01 12.88
N LEU A 131 9.35 12.21 11.62
CA LEU A 131 9.46 13.51 10.94
C LEU A 131 8.26 14.42 11.21
N GLY A 132 7.13 13.83 11.61
CA GLY A 132 5.92 14.58 12.01
C GLY A 132 5.88 14.98 13.49
N ARG A 133 6.95 14.78 14.27
CA ARG A 133 6.97 15.19 15.69
C ARG A 133 6.88 16.71 15.78
N GLY A 134 6.00 17.20 16.65
CA GLY A 134 5.76 18.65 16.82
C GLY A 134 4.77 19.28 15.85
N LEU A 135 4.19 18.50 14.91
CA LEU A 135 3.02 18.89 14.09
C LEU A 135 1.70 18.50 14.75
#